data_AF-A0A7S2I003-F1
#
_entry.id   AF-A0A7S2I003-F1
#
_cell.length_a   1.000
_cell.length_b   1.000
_cell.length_c   1.000
_cell.angle_alpha   90.00
_cell.angle_beta   90.00
_cell.angle_gamma   90.00
#
_symmetry.space_group_name_H-M   'P 1'
#
loop_
_entity.id
_entity.type
_entity.pdbx_description
1 polymer ?
#
loop_
_entity_poly.entity_id
_entity_poly.type
_entity_poly.pdbx_seq_one_letter_code
_entity_poly.pdbx_strand_id
1 'polypeptide(L)'
;PGNAVEAAAPASPTASESATTITESRAPPRLRLIVNSFVKYAKPVAFLLESLEKANFTDHFRDVVVTFGGSTANIGPYAAPGRWGELGVTFVNSTLNAFDTTGLSSLFHYVDHPRVKADAYLYIHDTVLADAKAFMPSFQKLASIIGEDELRIPQTPNSNMFALGHKVVR
;
A
#
# COMPACT_ATOMS: atom_id res chain seq x y z
N PRO A 1 -48.76 20.93 -67.72
CA PRO A 1 -49.46 19.83 -67.02
C PRO A 1 -48.50 19.15 -66.02
N GLY A 2 -48.45 19.50 -64.74
CA GLY A 2 -49.57 19.67 -63.82
C GLY A 2 -49.84 18.34 -63.12
N ASN A 3 -49.11 18.05 -62.03
CA ASN A 3 -49.63 17.39 -60.82
C ASN A 3 -48.59 17.38 -59.69
N ALA A 4 -48.89 18.15 -58.63
CA ALA A 4 -48.54 17.86 -57.24
C ALA A 4 -49.17 16.51 -56.84
N VAL A 5 -48.73 15.76 -55.83
CA VAL A 5 -48.70 15.92 -54.36
C VAL A 5 -47.78 14.75 -53.89
N GLU A 6 -46.92 14.80 -52.89
CA GLU A 6 -47.28 14.75 -51.46
C GLU A 6 -45.99 14.68 -50.63
N ALA A 7 -45.98 15.42 -49.52
CA ALA A 7 -44.88 15.54 -48.58
C ALA A 7 -44.79 14.33 -47.66
N ALA A 8 -43.58 13.84 -47.40
CA ALA A 8 -43.28 12.99 -46.25
C ALA A 8 -42.26 13.72 -45.35
N ALA A 9 -42.71 13.98 -44.13
CA ALA A 9 -42.00 14.67 -43.05
C ALA A 9 -40.84 13.80 -42.48
N PRO A 10 -39.88 14.40 -41.75
CA PRO A 10 -38.65 13.74 -41.32
C PRO A 10 -38.86 12.80 -40.14
N ALA A 11 -38.32 11.58 -40.22
CA ALA A 11 -38.21 10.69 -39.07
C ALA A 11 -36.98 11.06 -38.24
N SER A 12 -37.23 11.67 -37.07
CA SER A 12 -36.25 11.85 -36.01
C SER A 12 -35.90 10.52 -35.34
N PRO A 13 -34.62 10.15 -35.21
CA PRO A 13 -34.22 9.25 -34.15
C PRO A 13 -33.88 10.07 -32.90
N THR A 14 -34.88 10.21 -32.02
CA THR A 14 -34.65 10.43 -30.58
C THR A 14 -34.15 9.13 -29.96
N ALA A 15 -32.89 9.09 -29.58
CA ALA A 15 -32.42 8.34 -28.42
C ALA A 15 -31.07 8.93 -28.02
N SER A 16 -31.13 9.89 -27.10
CA SER A 16 -30.00 10.28 -26.27
C SER A 16 -29.55 9.05 -25.49
N GLU A 17 -28.54 8.34 -25.99
CA GLU A 17 -27.75 7.43 -25.16
C GLU A 17 -27.02 8.29 -24.13
N SER A 18 -27.70 8.53 -23.02
CA SER A 18 -27.07 8.95 -21.78
C SER A 18 -26.10 7.84 -21.39
N ALA A 19 -24.86 7.97 -21.85
CA ALA A 19 -23.72 7.23 -21.37
C ALA A 19 -23.66 7.44 -19.85
N THR A 20 -24.27 6.50 -19.13
CA THR A 20 -24.12 6.39 -17.70
C THR A 20 -22.68 5.95 -17.52
N THR A 21 -21.79 6.91 -17.33
CA THR A 21 -20.42 6.65 -16.91
C THR A 21 -20.53 5.86 -15.62
N ILE A 22 -20.38 4.54 -15.72
CA ILE A 22 -20.20 3.67 -14.57
C ILE A 22 -18.86 4.09 -14.00
N THR A 23 -18.87 5.04 -13.08
CA THR A 23 -17.70 5.32 -12.24
C THR A 23 -17.51 4.06 -11.42
N GLU A 24 -16.67 3.14 -11.92
CA GLU A 24 -16.25 1.97 -11.15
C GLU A 24 -15.80 2.49 -9.79
N SER A 25 -16.54 2.09 -8.74
CA SER A 25 -16.20 2.40 -7.37
C SER A 25 -14.93 1.64 -7.03
N ARG A 26 -13.79 2.23 -7.42
CA ARG A 26 -12.49 1.69 -7.13
C ARG A 26 -12.27 1.77 -5.64
N ALA A 27 -11.88 0.64 -5.03
CA ALA A 27 -11.53 0.61 -3.62
C ALA A 27 -10.50 1.70 -3.28
N PRO A 28 -10.57 2.32 -2.09
CA PRO A 28 -9.65 3.38 -1.72
C PRO A 28 -8.20 2.91 -1.83
N PRO A 29 -7.27 3.78 -2.26
CA PRO A 29 -5.86 3.42 -2.39
C PRO A 29 -5.30 2.92 -1.06
N ARG A 30 -4.46 1.88 -1.12
CA ARG A 30 -3.91 1.22 0.07
C ARG A 30 -2.45 1.61 0.28
N LEU A 31 -2.14 2.15 1.47
CA LEU A 31 -0.77 2.32 1.97
C LEU A 31 -0.38 1.12 2.84
N ARG A 32 0.81 0.56 2.64
CA ARG A 32 1.39 -0.45 3.54
C ARG A 32 2.66 0.03 4.20
N LEU A 33 2.85 -0.37 5.44
CA LEU A 33 4.09 -0.15 6.19
C LEU A 33 5.00 -1.37 6.01
N ILE A 34 6.13 -1.20 5.33
CA ILE A 34 7.18 -2.20 5.19
C ILE A 34 8.22 -1.99 6.28
N VAL A 35 8.34 -2.97 7.17
CA VAL A 35 9.34 -2.98 8.24
C VAL A 35 10.47 -3.90 7.83
N ASN A 36 11.63 -3.32 7.58
CA ASN A 36 12.84 -4.08 7.30
C ASN A 36 13.54 -4.45 8.60
N SER A 37 13.76 -5.76 8.78
CA SER A 37 14.32 -6.34 10.00
C SER A 37 15.30 -7.45 9.67
N PHE A 38 16.13 -7.80 10.66
CA PHE A 38 16.99 -8.97 10.62
C PHE A 38 16.38 -10.11 11.47
N VAL A 39 16.60 -11.37 11.08
CA VAL A 39 15.99 -12.54 11.77
C VAL A 39 16.30 -12.59 13.28
N LYS A 40 17.44 -12.03 13.73
CA LYS A 40 17.79 -11.98 15.17
C LYS A 40 17.11 -10.84 15.92
N TYR A 41 16.42 -9.92 15.24
CA TYR A 41 15.88 -8.67 15.81
C TYR A 41 14.40 -8.79 16.18
N ALA A 42 13.99 -9.97 16.67
CA ALA A 42 12.63 -10.18 17.19
C ALA A 42 12.26 -9.20 18.33
N LYS A 43 13.23 -8.82 19.17
CA LYS A 43 13.02 -7.86 20.27
C LYS A 43 12.77 -6.42 19.74
N PRO A 44 13.63 -5.82 18.90
CA PRO A 44 13.34 -4.53 18.26
C PRO A 44 11.97 -4.49 17.55
N VAL A 45 11.64 -5.52 16.77
CA VAL A 45 10.34 -5.61 16.09
C VAL A 45 9.18 -5.58 17.08
N ALA A 46 9.27 -6.28 18.21
CA ALA A 46 8.24 -6.23 19.25
C ALA A 46 8.08 -4.82 19.82
N PHE A 47 9.17 -4.11 20.10
CA PHE A 47 9.11 -2.72 20.59
C PHE A 47 8.50 -1.76 19.56
N LEU A 48 8.83 -1.92 18.28
CA LEU A 48 8.21 -1.15 17.20
C LEU A 48 6.70 -1.41 17.14
N LEU A 49 6.26 -2.67 17.12
CA LEU A 49 4.84 -3.02 17.05
C LEU A 49 4.06 -2.50 18.28
N GLU A 50 4.64 -2.57 19.47
CA GLU A 50 4.07 -1.95 20.68
C GLU A 50 4.03 -0.42 20.60
N SER A 51 5.03 0.21 19.99
CA SER A 51 5.01 1.67 19.77
C SER A 51 3.91 2.09 18.78
N LEU A 52 3.67 1.28 17.75
CA LEU A 52 2.56 1.48 16.81
C LEU A 52 1.21 1.34 17.50
N GLU A 53 1.04 0.32 18.36
CA GLU A 53 -0.16 0.15 19.17
C GLU A 53 -0.41 1.40 20.05
N LYS A 54 0.62 1.90 20.73
CA LYS A 54 0.55 3.15 21.52
C LYS A 54 0.25 4.39 20.68
N ALA A 55 0.57 4.37 19.39
CA ALA A 55 0.23 5.41 18.44
C ALA A 55 -1.18 5.27 17.85
N ASN A 56 -2.03 4.41 18.42
CA ASN A 56 -3.39 4.12 17.94
C ASN A 56 -3.42 3.51 16.52
N PHE A 57 -2.39 2.74 16.16
CA PHE A 57 -2.30 2.07 14.84
C PHE A 57 -3.08 0.74 14.77
N THR A 58 -3.91 0.45 15.76
CA THR A 58 -4.57 -0.87 15.94
C THR A 58 -5.38 -1.31 14.73
N ASP A 59 -6.10 -0.38 14.09
CA ASP A 59 -6.97 -0.68 12.94
C ASP A 59 -6.19 -0.86 11.61
N HIS A 60 -4.89 -0.60 11.63
CA HIS A 60 -3.98 -0.61 10.49
C HIS A 60 -2.89 -1.69 10.58
N PHE A 61 -2.89 -2.55 11.59
CA PHE A 61 -1.91 -3.65 11.67
C PHE A 61 -1.96 -4.61 10.46
N ARG A 62 -3.13 -4.75 9.82
CA ARG A 62 -3.29 -5.47 8.53
C ARG A 62 -2.49 -4.88 7.36
N ASP A 63 -2.05 -3.63 7.49
CA ASP A 63 -1.24 -2.92 6.50
C ASP A 63 0.26 -3.01 6.80
N VAL A 64 0.66 -3.69 7.89
CA VAL A 64 2.05 -3.90 8.27
C VAL A 64 2.59 -5.20 7.67
N VAL A 65 3.73 -5.09 6.98
CA VAL A 65 4.51 -6.22 6.49
C VAL A 65 5.92 -6.14 7.10
N VAL A 66 6.32 -7.15 7.85
CA VAL A 66 7.68 -7.26 8.41
C VAL A 66 8.49 -8.25 7.58
N THR A 67 9.63 -7.81 7.08
CA THR A 67 10.54 -8.61 6.27
C THR A 67 11.81 -8.92 7.08
N PHE A 68 12.11 -10.20 7.29
CA PHE A 68 13.26 -10.68 8.06
C PHE A 68 14.37 -11.21 7.16
N GLY A 69 15.49 -10.49 7.11
CA GLY A 69 16.70 -10.91 6.40
C GLY A 69 17.55 -11.91 7.17
N GLY A 70 18.37 -12.66 6.44
CA GLY A 70 19.27 -13.68 6.98
C GLY A 70 18.56 -14.91 7.56
N SER A 71 17.34 -15.18 7.12
CA SER A 71 16.60 -16.40 7.45
C SER A 71 17.24 -17.64 6.80
N THR A 72 16.95 -18.83 7.34
CA THR A 72 17.46 -20.10 6.78
C THR A 72 16.78 -20.49 5.47
N ALA A 73 15.57 -19.98 5.23
CA ALA A 73 14.80 -20.20 4.00
C ALA A 73 13.97 -18.96 3.67
N ASN A 74 13.63 -18.81 2.38
CA ASN A 74 12.65 -17.83 1.92
C ASN A 74 11.25 -18.38 2.24
N ILE A 75 10.51 -17.71 3.12
CA ILE A 75 9.18 -18.14 3.56
C ILE A 75 8.24 -16.94 3.54
N GLY A 76 7.06 -17.11 2.94
CA GLY A 76 5.96 -16.16 3.03
C GLY A 76 5.48 -15.63 1.69
N PRO A 77 4.56 -14.64 1.74
CA PRO A 77 4.07 -13.93 2.93
C PRO A 77 3.08 -14.75 3.78
N TYR A 78 3.19 -14.69 5.11
CA TYR A 78 2.33 -15.41 6.05
C TYR A 78 1.89 -14.52 7.23
N ALA A 79 0.89 -14.93 8.01
CA ALA A 79 0.48 -14.16 9.19
C ALA A 79 1.55 -14.22 10.28
N ALA A 80 1.84 -13.09 10.94
CA ALA A 80 2.75 -13.07 12.08
C ALA A 80 2.28 -14.05 13.18
N PRO A 81 3.19 -14.65 13.97
CA PRO A 81 2.80 -15.51 15.07
C PRO A 81 2.18 -14.70 16.23
N GLY A 82 1.28 -15.34 16.98
CA GLY A 82 0.66 -14.78 18.19
C GLY A 82 -0.25 -13.58 17.91
N ARG A 83 -0.38 -12.68 18.89
CA ARG A 83 -1.31 -11.53 18.86
C ARG A 83 -1.16 -10.64 17.62
N TRP A 84 0.06 -10.51 17.08
CA TRP A 84 0.30 -9.66 15.92
C TRP A 84 -0.33 -10.23 14.65
N GLY A 85 -0.40 -11.56 14.52
CA GLY A 85 -1.10 -12.23 13.42
C GLY A 85 -2.61 -12.04 13.48
N GLU A 86 -3.18 -12.07 14.69
CA GLU A 86 -4.60 -11.82 14.94
C GLU A 86 -5.01 -10.40 14.55
N LEU A 87 -4.09 -9.43 14.75
CA LEU A 87 -4.23 -8.04 14.29
C LEU A 87 -3.94 -7.85 12.79
N GLY A 88 -3.54 -8.92 12.09
CA GLY A 88 -3.34 -8.93 10.64
C GLY A 88 -1.93 -8.63 10.14
N VAL A 89 -0.93 -8.51 11.02
CA VAL A 89 0.47 -8.29 10.61
C VAL A 89 0.95 -9.44 9.75
N THR A 90 1.64 -9.12 8.66
CA THR A 90 2.20 -10.10 7.72
C THR A 90 3.70 -10.20 7.87
N PHE A 91 4.25 -11.41 7.93
CA PHE A 91 5.69 -11.68 7.95
C PHE A 91 6.17 -12.27 6.62
N VAL A 92 7.40 -11.92 6.25
CA VAL A 92 8.15 -12.50 5.14
C VAL A 92 9.57 -12.79 5.63
N ASN A 93 10.04 -14.01 5.46
CA ASN A 93 11.42 -14.39 5.72
C ASN A 93 12.18 -14.44 4.41
N SER A 94 13.36 -13.82 4.38
CA SER A 94 14.27 -13.89 3.26
C SER A 94 15.62 -14.45 3.69
N THR A 95 16.23 -15.29 2.84
CA THR A 95 17.62 -15.71 3.00
C THR A 95 18.59 -14.58 2.69
N LEU A 96 18.17 -13.56 1.94
CA LEU A 96 18.97 -12.38 1.67
C LEU A 96 19.27 -11.66 2.98
N ASN A 97 20.53 -11.30 3.18
CA ASN A 97 20.98 -10.53 4.33
C ASN A 97 21.60 -9.21 3.86
N ALA A 98 20.82 -8.46 3.09
CA ALA A 98 21.21 -7.13 2.63
C ALA A 98 20.56 -6.13 3.58
N PHE A 99 21.31 -5.75 4.63
CA PHE A 99 20.87 -4.94 5.77
C PHE A 99 19.75 -3.95 5.41
N ASP A 100 20.01 -3.03 4.47
CA ASP A 100 19.09 -1.94 4.14
C ASP A 100 18.13 -2.23 3.00
N THR A 101 18.29 -3.34 2.27
CA THR A 101 17.53 -3.62 1.03
C THR A 101 16.75 -4.93 1.08
N THR A 102 16.80 -5.68 2.18
CA THR A 102 16.07 -6.94 2.31
C THR A 102 14.56 -6.72 2.16
N GLY A 103 14.01 -5.68 2.77
CA GLY A 103 12.59 -5.37 2.65
C GLY A 103 12.20 -4.97 1.23
N LEU A 104 13.07 -4.26 0.50
CA LEU A 104 12.87 -3.93 -0.91
C LEU A 104 12.91 -5.16 -1.82
N SER A 105 13.87 -6.05 -1.61
CA SER A 105 13.95 -7.31 -2.35
C SER A 105 12.73 -8.19 -2.10
N SER A 106 12.29 -8.30 -0.85
CA SER A 106 11.09 -9.04 -0.49
C SER A 106 9.85 -8.42 -1.14
N LEU A 107 9.76 -7.09 -1.16
CA LEU A 107 8.69 -6.38 -1.82
C LEU A 107 8.66 -6.68 -3.33
N PHE A 108 9.81 -6.63 -4.00
CA PHE A 108 9.91 -6.97 -5.42
C PHE A 108 9.40 -8.37 -5.74
N HIS A 109 9.71 -9.37 -4.90
CA HIS A 109 9.27 -10.74 -5.10
C HIS A 109 7.77 -10.97 -4.82
N TYR A 110 7.17 -10.19 -3.93
CA TYR A 110 5.81 -10.42 -3.44
C TYR A 110 4.84 -9.27 -3.73
N VAL A 111 5.19 -8.34 -4.61
CA VAL A 111 4.40 -7.13 -4.90
C VAL A 111 2.95 -7.45 -5.30
N ASP A 112 2.72 -8.58 -5.99
CA ASP A 112 1.40 -9.03 -6.41
C ASP A 112 0.67 -9.92 -5.39
N HIS A 113 1.34 -10.32 -4.31
CA HIS A 113 0.73 -11.19 -3.31
C HIS A 113 -0.35 -10.44 -2.50
N PRO A 114 -1.56 -10.98 -2.27
CA PRO A 114 -2.66 -10.25 -1.61
C PRO A 114 -2.32 -9.67 -0.23
N ARG A 115 -1.39 -10.31 0.50
CA ARG A 115 -0.89 -9.84 1.81
C ARG A 115 0.20 -8.77 1.73
N VAL A 116 0.70 -8.42 0.55
CA VAL A 116 1.78 -7.44 0.34
C VAL A 116 1.38 -6.38 -0.69
N LYS A 117 0.49 -6.68 -1.63
CA LYS A 117 -0.01 -5.76 -2.64
C LYS A 117 -0.63 -4.51 -2.03
N ALA A 118 -0.22 -3.35 -2.52
CA ALA A 118 -0.69 -2.02 -2.14
C ALA A 118 -0.42 -1.01 -3.27
N ASP A 119 -1.07 0.15 -3.21
CA ASP A 119 -0.82 1.26 -4.12
C ASP A 119 0.44 2.03 -3.71
N ALA A 120 0.75 2.08 -2.41
CA ALA A 120 1.99 2.66 -1.89
C ALA A 120 2.55 1.93 -0.67
N TYR A 121 3.82 2.16 -0.41
CA TYR A 121 4.64 1.55 0.62
C TYR A 121 5.41 2.63 1.38
N LEU A 122 5.24 2.68 2.70
CA LEU A 122 6.09 3.41 3.62
C LEU A 122 7.13 2.44 4.18
N TYR A 123 8.41 2.69 3.96
CA TYR A 123 9.49 1.84 4.42
C TYR A 123 10.13 2.38 5.70
N ILE A 124 10.30 1.52 6.70
CA ILE A 124 10.99 1.82 7.96
C ILE A 124 11.87 0.65 8.39
N HIS A 125 12.82 0.92 9.30
CA HIS A 125 13.60 -0.12 9.98
C HIS A 125 12.96 -0.52 11.31
N ASP A 126 13.26 -1.72 11.77
CA ASP A 126 12.78 -2.31 13.03
C ASP A 126 13.29 -1.63 14.32
N THR A 127 14.23 -0.70 14.21
CA THR A 127 14.74 0.13 15.31
C THR A 127 14.02 1.48 15.45
N VAL A 128 13.10 1.80 14.53
CA VAL A 128 12.26 3.00 14.62
C VAL A 128 11.19 2.81 15.70
N LEU A 129 10.86 3.88 16.41
CA LEU A 129 9.69 3.93 17.28
C LEU A 129 8.67 4.92 16.72
N ALA A 130 7.41 4.52 16.71
CA ALA A 130 6.31 5.39 16.32
C ALA A 130 6.01 6.39 17.45
N ASP A 131 6.07 7.68 17.12
CA ASP A 131 5.62 8.73 18.04
C ASP A 131 4.09 8.65 18.20
N ALA A 132 3.63 8.51 19.44
CA ALA A 132 2.22 8.29 19.75
C ALA A 132 1.28 9.44 19.34
N LYS A 133 1.82 10.66 19.19
CA LYS A 133 1.06 11.87 18.83
C LYS A 133 1.15 12.18 17.34
N ALA A 134 2.25 11.81 16.68
CA ALA A 134 2.53 12.26 15.32
C ALA A 134 2.45 11.16 14.26
N PHE A 135 2.71 9.90 14.61
CA PHE A 135 2.83 8.83 13.61
C PHE A 135 1.52 8.59 12.88
N MET A 136 0.43 8.36 13.61
CA MET A 136 -0.85 8.02 12.99
C MET A 136 -1.44 9.17 12.14
N PRO A 137 -1.43 10.44 12.59
CA PRO A 137 -1.80 11.57 11.73
C PRO A 137 -0.94 11.66 10.46
N SER A 138 0.37 11.38 10.57
CA SER A 138 1.28 11.40 9.41
C SER A 138 0.98 10.25 8.45
N PHE A 139 0.72 9.04 8.97
CA PHE A 139 0.36 7.88 8.16
C PHE A 139 -0.97 8.10 7.42
N GLN A 140 -1.99 8.62 8.11
CA GLN A 140 -3.27 8.96 7.50
C GLN A 140 -3.12 10.04 6.44
N LYS A 141 -2.32 11.07 6.70
CA LYS A 141 -2.01 12.11 5.71
C LYS A 141 -1.32 11.52 4.49
N LEU A 142 -0.34 10.63 4.67
CA LEU A 142 0.33 9.96 3.55
C LEU A 142 -0.64 9.06 2.77
N ALA A 143 -1.54 8.36 3.45
CA ALA A 143 -2.53 7.50 2.81
C ALA A 143 -3.60 8.30 2.05
N SER A 144 -4.05 9.44 2.60
CA SER A 144 -5.13 10.25 1.99
C SER A 144 -4.71 10.94 0.70
N ILE A 145 -3.41 11.15 0.55
CA ILE A 145 -2.87 11.82 -0.61
C ILE A 145 -2.47 10.84 -1.71
N ILE A 146 -2.69 9.52 -1.52
CA ILE A 146 -2.36 8.56 -2.56
C ILE A 146 -3.21 8.82 -3.83
N GLY A 147 -2.64 9.47 -4.84
CA GLY A 147 -3.23 9.75 -6.15
C GLY A 147 -2.93 8.66 -7.19
N GLU A 148 -3.08 8.94 -8.50
CA GLU A 148 -2.81 7.98 -9.60
C GLU A 148 -1.39 7.93 -10.25
N ASP A 149 -0.61 9.02 -10.34
CA ASP A 149 0.75 9.18 -10.94
C ASP A 149 2.00 8.98 -10.03
N GLU A 150 3.14 8.47 -10.49
CA GLU A 150 4.33 8.16 -9.64
C GLU A 150 5.06 9.38 -9.02
N LEU A 151 5.32 9.38 -7.69
CA LEU A 151 6.19 10.34 -6.99
C LEU A 151 7.41 9.63 -6.38
N ARG A 152 8.62 10.08 -6.75
CA ARG A 152 9.89 9.64 -6.14
C ARG A 152 10.41 10.70 -5.18
N ILE A 153 10.29 10.48 -3.88
CA ILE A 153 10.93 11.27 -2.82
C ILE A 153 11.74 10.29 -1.94
N PRO A 154 13.02 10.58 -1.62
CA PRO A 154 13.63 11.91 -1.54
C PRO A 154 14.61 12.29 -2.67
N GLN A 155 14.78 13.60 -2.89
CA GLN A 155 15.82 14.18 -3.77
C GLN A 155 17.24 14.14 -3.17
N THR A 156 17.37 13.74 -1.90
CA THR A 156 18.63 13.57 -1.17
C THR A 156 18.58 12.33 -0.29
N PRO A 157 19.68 11.59 -0.08
CA PRO A 157 19.69 10.40 0.76
C PRO A 157 19.21 10.70 2.20
N ASN A 158 18.16 10.02 2.64
CA ASN A 158 17.72 9.90 4.03
C ASN A 158 17.99 8.44 4.42
N SER A 159 18.67 8.23 5.55
CA SER A 159 19.22 6.93 5.92
C SER A 159 18.19 5.91 6.44
N ASN A 160 16.94 6.28 6.76
CA ASN A 160 16.07 5.41 7.56
C ASN A 160 14.60 5.33 7.13
N MET A 161 14.10 6.23 6.27
CA MET A 161 12.70 6.20 5.83
C MET A 161 12.56 6.68 4.38
N PHE A 162 11.87 5.91 3.55
CA PHE A 162 11.49 6.31 2.20
C PHE A 162 10.10 5.77 1.85
N ALA A 163 9.39 6.44 0.94
CA ALA A 163 8.08 6.01 0.45
C ALA A 163 8.16 5.66 -1.04
N LEU A 164 7.58 4.53 -1.43
CA LEU A 164 7.54 4.04 -2.82
C LEU A 164 6.11 3.66 -3.15
N GLY A 165 5.58 4.11 -4.29
CA GLY A 165 4.22 3.75 -4.69
C GLY A 165 4.11 3.40 -6.15
N HIS A 166 3.12 2.59 -6.46
CA HIS A 166 2.66 2.28 -7.81
C HIS A 166 1.69 3.39 -8.31
N LYS A 167 1.28 4.37 -7.46
CA LYS A 167 0.40 5.53 -7.74
C LYS A 167 0.68 6.74 -6.77
N VAL A 168 0.36 8.02 -7.10
CA VAL A 168 0.86 9.30 -6.43
C VAL A 168 0.68 9.31 -4.94
N VAL A 169 1.33 10.26 -4.27
CA VAL A 169 1.08 10.78 -2.92
C VAL A 169 1.15 12.34 -3.06
N ARG A 170 0.03 13.09 -3.01
CA ARG A 170 -0.06 14.57 -3.16
C ARG A 170 0.09 15.39 -1.88
#